data_AF-A0A6M8VPF5-F1
#
_entry.id   AF-A0A6M8VPF5-F1
#
_cell.length_a   1.000
_cell.length_b   1.000
_cell.length_c   1.000
_cell.angle_alpha   90.00
_cell.angle_beta   90.00
_cell.angle_gamma   90.00
#
_symmetry.space_group_name_H-M   'P 1'
#
loop_
_entity.id
_entity.type
_entity.pdbx_description
1 polymer ?
#
loop_
_entity_poly.entity_id
_entity_poly.type
_entity_poly.pdbx_seq_one_letter_code
_entity_poly.pdbx_strand_id
1 'polypeptide(L)'
;MSHLAARIIAAASTLLAGLLMPVRGSAQLAENLSQQERCARYAEESLHQVHRAREMNCDDGGPRWLADYDAHYAWCLSQDTSTLQDELEFRDNELVRCETGRKKGEVKAAPPPTMAPLDEARMMEGALEVVPPAELSASARCQAYTLTAVAQQRQNELERCGYTGSAWSADANMHRAWCADQVPATLDGETRARTAALQSCLGSEPAVGGNARCTAYAASAVDQATTQQTHNCNFSGARWSTDFLLHYRWCLKQRATQPEDHQAARNRQLADCGVSATPIPIPIISP
;
A
#
# COMPACT_ATOMS: atom_id res chain seq x y z
N MET A 1 -1.74 -77.50 -0.16
CA MET A 1 -0.82 -76.73 0.71
C MET A 1 0.43 -76.38 -0.11
N SER A 2 0.26 -75.93 -1.35
CA SER A 2 -0.01 -74.54 -1.75
C SER A 2 1.25 -73.66 -1.59
N HIS A 3 2.16 -73.86 -2.55
CA HIS A 3 3.20 -72.91 -2.93
C HIS A 3 2.53 -71.60 -3.40
N LEU A 4 2.43 -70.61 -2.53
CA LEU A 4 1.93 -69.28 -2.85
C LEU A 4 2.66 -68.24 -1.98
N ALA A 5 3.97 -68.12 -2.21
CA ALA A 5 4.78 -67.07 -1.59
C ALA A 5 5.93 -66.68 -2.53
N ALA A 6 5.59 -66.33 -3.77
CA ALA A 6 6.55 -65.74 -4.70
C ALA A 6 5.81 -64.80 -5.65
N ARG A 7 6.33 -63.57 -5.74
CA ARG A 7 6.11 -62.56 -6.79
C ARG A 7 4.89 -61.65 -6.65
N ILE A 8 4.96 -60.66 -5.76
CA ILE A 8 4.53 -59.28 -6.07
C ILE A 8 5.43 -58.30 -5.29
N ILE A 9 6.63 -58.03 -5.80
CA ILE A 9 7.39 -56.81 -5.46
C ILE A 9 7.91 -56.27 -6.79
N ALA A 10 7.08 -55.49 -7.48
CA ALA A 10 7.50 -54.69 -8.61
C ALA A 10 6.59 -53.47 -8.71
N ALA A 11 7.24 -52.31 -8.82
CA ALA A 11 6.69 -51.03 -9.25
C ALA A 11 5.72 -50.30 -8.29
N ALA A 12 6.28 -49.69 -7.25
CA ALA A 12 5.73 -48.45 -6.68
C ALA A 12 6.90 -47.51 -6.34
N SER A 13 7.63 -47.11 -7.38
CA SER A 13 8.75 -46.16 -7.27
C SER A 13 8.76 -45.24 -8.49
N THR A 14 7.69 -44.48 -8.66
CA THR A 14 7.61 -43.29 -9.53
C THR A 14 6.26 -42.66 -9.28
N LEU A 15 6.22 -41.51 -8.61
CA LEU A 15 5.20 -40.44 -8.63
C LEU A 15 5.15 -39.66 -7.29
N LEU A 16 6.33 -39.31 -6.76
CA LEU A 16 6.47 -38.13 -5.88
C LEU A 16 7.64 -37.28 -6.41
N ALA A 17 7.62 -36.95 -7.71
CA ALA A 17 8.31 -35.78 -8.20
C ALA A 17 7.41 -34.59 -7.87
N GLY A 18 7.88 -33.77 -6.91
CA GLY A 18 7.12 -32.70 -6.32
C GLY A 18 6.64 -31.67 -7.34
N LEU A 19 5.35 -31.36 -7.27
CA LEU A 19 4.89 -29.99 -7.38
C LEU A 19 5.45 -29.19 -6.19
N LEU A 20 6.75 -28.93 -6.20
CA LEU A 20 7.29 -27.74 -5.56
C LEU A 20 7.06 -26.61 -6.56
N MET A 21 5.86 -26.04 -6.56
CA MET A 21 5.76 -24.66 -7.07
C MET A 21 6.62 -23.82 -6.13
N PRO A 22 7.63 -23.07 -6.61
CA PRO A 22 8.30 -22.11 -5.78
C PRO A 22 7.24 -21.12 -5.30
N VAL A 23 6.93 -21.14 -3.99
CA VAL A 23 6.18 -20.07 -3.33
C VAL A 23 7.12 -18.89 -3.21
N ARG A 24 7.34 -18.20 -4.33
CA ARG A 24 7.95 -16.87 -4.41
C ARG A 24 7.30 -16.16 -5.59
N GLY A 25 5.99 -15.95 -5.48
CA GLY A 25 5.23 -15.25 -6.49
C GLY A 25 5.16 -13.78 -6.12
N SER A 26 6.05 -12.96 -6.66
CA SER A 26 5.63 -11.63 -7.11
C SER A 26 4.40 -11.87 -7.97
N ALA A 27 3.27 -11.23 -7.66
CA ALA A 27 2.04 -11.44 -8.41
C ALA A 27 2.33 -11.14 -9.89
N GLN A 28 2.34 -12.16 -10.74
CA GLN A 28 2.50 -11.96 -12.18
C GLN A 28 1.40 -11.00 -12.64
N LEU A 29 1.81 -9.85 -13.18
CA LEU A 29 0.88 -8.90 -13.75
C LEU A 29 0.18 -9.61 -14.91
N ALA A 30 -1.11 -9.93 -14.75
CA ALA A 30 -1.87 -10.66 -15.74
C ALA A 30 -1.85 -9.90 -17.09
N GLU A 31 -1.44 -10.58 -18.15
CA GLU A 31 -1.27 -10.00 -19.49
C GLU A 31 -2.57 -9.42 -20.05
N ASN A 32 -3.71 -9.92 -19.59
CA ASN A 32 -5.06 -9.54 -20.05
C ASN A 32 -5.64 -8.29 -19.38
N LEU A 33 -4.92 -7.66 -18.46
CA LEU A 33 -5.37 -6.41 -17.83
C LEU A 33 -5.21 -5.22 -18.78
N SER A 34 -6.02 -4.17 -18.62
CA SER A 34 -5.75 -2.89 -19.31
C SER A 34 -4.44 -2.28 -18.82
N GLN A 35 -3.83 -1.38 -19.61
CA GLN A 35 -2.58 -0.70 -19.19
C GLN A 35 -2.76 0.06 -17.87
N GLN A 36 -3.90 0.71 -17.69
CA GLN A 36 -4.22 1.45 -16.47
C GLN A 36 -4.29 0.54 -15.25
N GLU A 37 -4.91 -0.63 -15.38
CA GLU A 37 -5.02 -1.61 -14.28
C GLU A 37 -3.68 -2.27 -13.97
N ARG A 38 -2.87 -2.58 -14.99
CA ARG A 38 -1.50 -3.09 -14.77
C ARG A 38 -0.65 -2.06 -14.03
N CYS A 39 -0.71 -0.80 -14.44
CA CYS A 39 0.07 0.26 -13.80
C CYS A 39 -0.39 0.57 -12.39
N ALA A 40 -1.68 0.44 -12.11
CA ALA A 40 -2.18 0.55 -10.74
C ALA A 40 -1.58 -0.54 -9.85
N ARG A 41 -1.62 -1.80 -10.31
CA ARG A 41 -1.03 -2.94 -9.59
C ARG A 41 0.49 -2.81 -9.41
N TYR A 42 1.19 -2.38 -10.45
CA TYR A 42 2.63 -2.11 -10.37
C TYR A 42 2.95 -1.04 -9.31
N ALA A 43 2.20 0.07 -9.30
CA ALA A 43 2.42 1.16 -8.36
C ALA A 43 2.13 0.72 -6.92
N GLU A 44 1.07 -0.05 -6.68
CA GLU A 44 0.76 -0.64 -5.37
C GLU A 44 1.86 -1.59 -4.88
N GLU A 45 2.29 -2.55 -5.71
CA GLU A 45 3.35 -3.49 -5.34
C GLU A 45 4.67 -2.77 -5.10
N SER A 46 4.98 -1.75 -5.92
CA SER A 46 6.17 -0.93 -5.74
C SER A 46 6.18 -0.25 -4.39
N LEU A 47 5.06 0.29 -3.93
CA LEU A 47 4.93 0.87 -2.59
C LEU A 47 5.07 -0.16 -1.46
N HIS A 48 4.50 -1.35 -1.64
CA HIS A 48 4.69 -2.47 -0.71
C HIS A 48 6.18 -2.82 -0.56
N GLN A 49 6.89 -2.90 -1.68
CA GLN A 49 8.32 -3.19 -1.71
C GLN A 49 9.14 -2.04 -1.11
N VAL A 50 8.78 -0.77 -1.36
CA VAL A 50 9.42 0.41 -0.72
C VAL A 50 9.27 0.36 0.80
N HIS A 51 8.08 0.05 1.29
CA HIS A 51 7.82 -0.04 2.71
C HIS A 51 8.66 -1.15 3.37
N ARG A 52 8.70 -2.33 2.75
CA ARG A 52 9.56 -3.44 3.21
C ARG A 52 11.04 -3.08 3.18
N ALA A 53 11.50 -2.38 2.15
CA ALA A 53 12.88 -1.89 2.07
C ALA A 53 13.21 -0.98 3.26
N ARG A 54 12.34 -0.01 3.56
CA ARG A 54 12.50 0.93 4.68
C ARG A 54 12.49 0.27 6.04
N GLU A 55 11.59 -0.69 6.27
CA GLU A 55 11.56 -1.48 7.52
C GLU A 55 12.90 -2.19 7.77
N MET A 56 13.54 -2.66 6.70
CA MET A 56 14.81 -3.35 6.75
C MET A 56 16.01 -2.39 6.58
N ASN A 57 15.80 -1.08 6.44
CA ASN A 57 16.83 -0.08 6.13
C ASN A 57 17.67 -0.51 4.91
N CYS A 58 16.96 -0.89 3.85
CA CYS A 58 17.46 -1.46 2.61
C CYS A 58 17.17 -0.58 1.39
N ASP A 59 16.47 0.55 1.58
CA ASP A 59 16.29 1.53 0.51
C ASP A 59 17.53 2.43 0.40
N ASP A 60 17.95 2.66 -0.83
CA ASP A 60 19.03 3.55 -1.23
C ASP A 60 18.51 4.94 -1.64
N GLY A 61 17.20 5.19 -1.47
CA GLY A 61 16.57 6.50 -1.70
C GLY A 61 16.45 6.93 -3.16
N GLY A 62 16.81 6.06 -4.12
CA GLY A 62 16.69 6.35 -5.54
C GLY A 62 15.23 6.38 -6.06
N PRO A 63 15.00 6.83 -7.31
CA PRO A 63 13.67 6.94 -7.92
C PRO A 63 12.84 5.64 -7.83
N ARG A 64 13.51 4.49 -7.90
CA ARG A 64 12.92 3.16 -7.72
C ARG A 64 12.27 2.98 -6.35
N TRP A 65 12.84 3.53 -5.28
CA TRP A 65 12.34 3.37 -3.91
C TRP A 65 11.61 4.61 -3.39
N LEU A 66 11.10 5.45 -4.29
CA LEU A 66 10.18 6.53 -3.93
C LEU A 66 8.89 5.94 -3.34
N ALA A 67 8.45 6.49 -2.21
CA ALA A 67 7.14 6.14 -1.62
C ALA A 67 6.06 7.04 -2.22
N ASP A 68 5.94 6.99 -3.54
CA ASP A 68 5.04 7.82 -4.33
C ASP A 68 4.34 6.93 -5.37
N TYR A 69 3.02 6.77 -5.22
CA TYR A 69 2.22 5.97 -6.13
C TYR A 69 2.23 6.55 -7.54
N ASP A 70 2.06 7.88 -7.67
CA ASP A 70 1.86 8.54 -8.96
C ASP A 70 3.14 8.49 -9.78
N ALA A 71 4.31 8.57 -9.11
CA ALA A 71 5.60 8.37 -9.76
C ALA A 71 5.73 6.96 -10.38
N HIS A 72 5.37 5.92 -9.63
CA HIS A 72 5.41 4.53 -10.14
C HIS A 72 4.36 4.30 -11.23
N TYR A 73 3.16 4.85 -11.07
CA TYR A 73 2.09 4.75 -12.04
C TYR A 73 2.48 5.43 -13.36
N ALA A 74 2.97 6.68 -13.30
CA ALA A 74 3.42 7.44 -14.45
C ALA A 74 4.61 6.78 -15.16
N TRP A 75 5.59 6.27 -14.40
CA TRP A 75 6.68 5.48 -14.98
C TRP A 75 6.15 4.25 -15.71
N CYS A 76 5.20 3.52 -15.12
CA CYS A 76 4.63 2.34 -15.74
C CYS A 76 3.89 2.66 -17.04
N LEU A 77 3.19 3.79 -17.13
CA LEU A 77 2.48 4.17 -18.36
C LEU A 77 3.42 4.31 -19.56
N SER A 78 4.71 4.57 -19.32
CA SER A 78 5.72 4.62 -20.38
C SER A 78 6.44 3.29 -20.64
N GLN A 79 6.10 2.20 -19.95
CA GLN A 79 6.73 0.88 -20.11
C GLN A 79 5.82 -0.15 -20.79
N ASP A 80 6.44 -1.19 -21.35
CA ASP A 80 5.76 -2.41 -21.76
C ASP A 80 5.57 -3.41 -20.59
N THR A 81 4.66 -4.37 -20.78
CA THR A 81 4.29 -5.33 -19.72
C THR A 81 5.46 -6.20 -19.27
N SER A 82 6.36 -6.60 -20.18
CA SER A 82 7.56 -7.38 -19.85
C SER A 82 8.49 -6.59 -18.91
N THR A 83 8.71 -5.31 -19.19
CA THR A 83 9.54 -4.42 -18.38
C THR A 83 8.99 -4.28 -16.96
N LEU A 84 7.67 -4.26 -16.79
CA LEU A 84 7.05 -4.21 -15.46
C LEU A 84 7.28 -5.48 -14.65
N GLN A 85 7.20 -6.65 -15.29
CA GLN A 85 7.46 -7.93 -14.63
C GLN A 85 8.92 -8.03 -14.21
N ASP A 86 9.84 -7.70 -15.12
CA ASP A 86 11.28 -7.68 -14.84
C ASP A 86 11.62 -6.71 -13.71
N GLU A 87 10.98 -5.53 -13.68
CA GLU A 87 11.18 -4.55 -12.61
C GLU A 87 10.69 -5.07 -11.25
N LEU A 88 9.49 -5.67 -11.17
CA LEU A 88 8.99 -6.22 -9.91
C LEU A 88 9.88 -7.36 -9.38
N GLU A 89 10.33 -8.25 -10.27
CA GLU A 89 11.28 -9.32 -9.92
C GLU A 89 12.62 -8.76 -9.46
N PHE A 90 13.13 -7.73 -10.15
CA PHE A 90 14.37 -7.06 -9.76
C PHE A 90 14.27 -6.48 -8.35
N ARG A 91 13.18 -5.76 -8.04
CA ARG A 91 12.93 -5.18 -6.72
C ARG A 91 12.86 -6.25 -5.64
N ASP A 92 12.18 -7.35 -5.89
CA ASP A 92 12.10 -8.48 -4.96
C ASP A 92 13.47 -9.10 -4.70
N ASN A 93 14.29 -9.26 -5.74
CA ASN A 93 15.64 -9.78 -5.61
C ASN A 93 16.54 -8.87 -4.76
N GLU A 94 16.44 -7.55 -4.92
CA GLU A 94 17.15 -6.58 -4.09
C GLU A 94 16.72 -6.65 -2.62
N LEU A 95 15.41 -6.79 -2.35
CA LEU A 95 14.89 -6.98 -1.00
C LEU A 95 15.41 -8.28 -0.37
N VAL A 96 15.40 -9.40 -1.10
CA VAL A 96 15.91 -10.69 -0.63
C VAL A 96 17.41 -10.63 -0.33
N ARG A 97 18.18 -9.98 -1.20
CA ARG A 97 19.62 -9.77 -1.00
C ARG A 97 19.88 -8.97 0.27
N CYS A 98 19.17 -7.87 0.45
CA CYS A 98 19.33 -7.05 1.64
C CYS A 98 18.92 -7.79 2.91
N GLU A 99 17.80 -8.51 2.89
CA GLU A 99 17.35 -9.33 4.02
C GLU A 99 18.40 -10.40 4.40
N THR A 100 19.01 -11.03 3.39
CA THR A 100 20.04 -12.06 3.58
C THR A 100 21.36 -11.47 4.10
N GLY A 101 21.80 -10.32 3.56
CA GLY A 101 23.00 -9.61 4.04
C GLY A 101 22.87 -9.15 5.49
N ARG A 102 21.68 -8.66 5.88
CA ARG A 102 21.37 -8.33 7.28
C ARG A 102 21.48 -9.55 8.20
N LYS A 103 20.97 -10.72 7.79
CA LYS A 103 21.07 -11.96 8.57
C LYS A 103 22.51 -12.42 8.78
N LYS A 104 23.42 -12.07 7.88
CA LYS A 104 24.85 -12.40 7.98
C LYS A 104 25.69 -11.34 8.71
N GLY A 105 25.11 -10.20 9.09
CA GLY A 105 25.86 -9.08 9.70
C GLY A 105 26.75 -8.34 8.70
N GLU A 106 26.51 -8.52 7.40
CA GLU A 106 27.30 -7.98 6.29
C GLU A 106 26.48 -6.87 5.61
N VAL A 107 26.48 -5.64 6.11
CA VAL A 107 25.81 -4.53 5.39
C VAL A 107 26.75 -3.36 5.17
N LYS A 108 27.37 -3.35 3.98
CA LYS A 108 27.57 -2.14 3.19
C LYS A 108 26.67 -2.25 1.97
N ALA A 109 25.90 -1.19 1.70
CA ALA A 109 24.99 -1.12 0.55
C ALA A 109 25.74 -1.43 -0.76
N ALA A 110 25.15 -2.28 -1.60
CA ALA A 110 25.63 -2.46 -2.97
C ALA A 110 25.36 -1.18 -3.77
N PRO A 111 26.26 -0.76 -4.68
CA PRO A 111 25.96 0.35 -5.57
C PRO A 111 24.85 -0.04 -6.55
N PRO A 112 23.91 0.87 -6.86
CA PRO A 112 22.75 0.56 -7.69
C PRO A 112 23.15 0.33 -9.15
N PRO A 113 22.44 -0.55 -9.88
CA PRO A 113 22.24 -0.33 -11.30
C PRO A 113 21.28 0.87 -11.46
N THR A 114 21.71 1.87 -12.23
CA THR A 114 20.88 3.03 -12.57
C THR A 114 19.68 2.57 -13.38
N MET A 115 18.48 3.07 -13.06
CA MET A 115 17.44 3.18 -14.09
C MET A 115 18.09 3.95 -15.25
N ALA A 116 18.04 3.41 -16.47
CA ALA A 116 18.52 4.14 -17.63
C ALA A 116 17.93 5.56 -17.59
N PRO A 117 18.70 6.61 -17.89
CA PRO A 117 18.21 7.98 -17.85
C PRO A 117 16.91 8.04 -18.65
N LEU A 118 15.83 8.46 -18.00
CA LEU A 118 14.64 8.87 -18.70
C LEU A 118 15.08 10.03 -19.59
N ASP A 119 14.99 9.86 -20.91
CA ASP A 119 15.20 10.95 -21.86
C ASP A 119 14.21 12.08 -21.50
N GLU A 120 14.71 13.13 -20.85
CA GLU A 120 13.94 14.33 -20.49
C GLU A 120 13.25 14.96 -21.72
N ALA A 121 13.75 14.64 -22.93
CA ALA A 121 13.26 15.12 -24.21
C ALA A 121 11.88 14.57 -24.64
N ARG A 122 11.38 13.46 -24.07
CA ARG A 122 10.12 12.82 -24.54
C ARG A 122 8.85 13.26 -23.79
N MET A 123 8.98 14.09 -22.75
CA MET A 123 7.85 14.59 -21.95
C MET A 123 7.18 15.85 -22.52
N MET A 124 7.60 16.36 -23.68
CA MET A 124 7.17 17.69 -24.20
C MET A 124 6.33 17.66 -25.49
N GLU A 125 6.07 16.51 -26.11
CA GLU A 125 5.27 16.42 -27.34
C GLU A 125 4.13 15.39 -27.22
N GLY A 126 3.06 15.80 -26.53
CA GLY A 126 1.79 15.10 -26.50
C GLY A 126 0.72 16.04 -25.97
N ALA A 127 -0.15 16.54 -26.87
CA ALA A 127 -1.17 17.53 -26.57
C ALA A 127 -2.05 17.10 -25.38
N LEU A 128 -1.95 17.83 -24.26
CA LEU A 128 -2.84 17.70 -23.12
C LEU A 128 -4.24 18.16 -23.52
N GLU A 129 -5.20 17.25 -23.51
CA GLU A 129 -6.56 17.61 -23.16
C GLU A 129 -6.56 18.03 -21.68
N VAL A 130 -6.91 19.28 -21.42
CA VAL A 130 -7.04 19.81 -20.05
C VAL A 130 -8.26 19.14 -19.43
N VAL A 131 -8.02 18.09 -18.65
CA VAL A 131 -9.05 17.47 -17.81
C VAL A 131 -9.56 18.55 -16.84
N PRO A 132 -10.88 18.81 -16.78
CA PRO A 132 -11.41 19.85 -15.91
C PRO A 132 -11.09 19.54 -14.43
N PRO A 133 -10.79 20.57 -13.59
CA PRO A 133 -10.35 20.39 -12.21
C PRO A 133 -11.28 19.53 -11.33
N ALA A 134 -12.58 19.48 -11.65
CA ALA A 134 -13.56 18.68 -10.93
C ALA A 134 -13.35 17.16 -11.11
N GLU A 135 -12.97 16.71 -12.31
CA GLU A 135 -12.72 15.30 -12.63
C GLU A 135 -11.42 14.80 -11.98
N LEU A 136 -10.39 15.65 -11.94
CA LEU A 136 -9.15 15.38 -11.20
C LEU A 136 -9.41 15.19 -9.69
N SER A 137 -10.35 15.95 -9.13
CA SER A 137 -10.73 15.81 -7.71
C SER A 137 -11.52 14.53 -7.40
N ALA A 138 -12.36 14.06 -8.33
CA ALA A 138 -13.11 12.81 -8.19
C ALA A 138 -12.17 11.60 -8.28
N SER A 139 -11.26 11.62 -9.25
CA SER A 139 -10.23 10.57 -9.42
C SER A 139 -9.30 10.47 -8.20
N ALA A 140 -8.77 11.60 -7.72
CA ALA A 140 -7.89 11.64 -6.54
C ALA A 140 -8.61 11.16 -5.26
N ARG A 141 -9.88 11.56 -5.08
CA ARG A 141 -10.69 11.09 -3.96
C ARG A 141 -10.92 9.58 -4.03
N CYS A 142 -11.24 9.06 -5.20
CA CYS A 142 -11.44 7.63 -5.39
C CYS A 142 -10.19 6.81 -5.24
N GLN A 143 -9.04 7.34 -5.62
CA GLN A 143 -7.74 6.75 -5.36
C GLN A 143 -7.47 6.68 -3.85
N ALA A 144 -7.66 7.77 -3.11
CA ALA A 144 -7.47 7.78 -1.66
C ALA A 144 -8.40 6.80 -0.92
N TYR A 145 -9.69 6.78 -1.29
CA TYR A 145 -10.65 5.81 -0.78
C TYR A 145 -10.21 4.37 -1.08
N THR A 146 -9.84 4.08 -2.33
CA THR A 146 -9.43 2.75 -2.79
C THR A 146 -8.24 2.22 -2.00
N LEU A 147 -7.18 3.02 -1.87
CA LEU A 147 -5.98 2.66 -1.12
C LEU A 147 -6.31 2.41 0.35
N THR A 148 -7.15 3.25 0.95
CA THR A 148 -7.60 3.09 2.34
C THR A 148 -8.43 1.82 2.52
N ALA A 149 -9.35 1.52 1.59
CA ALA A 149 -10.20 0.35 1.65
C ALA A 149 -9.40 -0.95 1.55
N VAL A 150 -8.43 -1.03 0.62
CA VAL A 150 -7.53 -2.19 0.48
C VAL A 150 -6.64 -2.36 1.71
N ALA A 151 -6.08 -1.26 2.25
CA ALA A 151 -5.28 -1.31 3.47
C ALA A 151 -6.10 -1.82 4.68
N GLN A 152 -7.33 -1.34 4.83
CA GLN A 152 -8.27 -1.81 5.86
C GLN A 152 -8.65 -3.29 5.64
N GLN A 153 -8.78 -3.75 4.40
CA GLN A 153 -9.02 -5.17 4.13
C GLN A 153 -7.84 -6.03 4.55
N ARG A 154 -6.62 -5.61 4.21
CA ARG A 154 -5.42 -6.32 4.64
C ARG A 154 -5.35 -6.41 6.16
N GLN A 155 -5.75 -5.35 6.88
CA GLN A 155 -5.85 -5.40 8.33
C GLN A 155 -6.93 -6.38 8.81
N ASN A 156 -8.11 -6.40 8.18
CA ASN A 156 -9.16 -7.39 8.46
C ASN A 156 -8.63 -8.83 8.34
N GLU A 157 -7.83 -9.13 7.32
CA GLU A 157 -7.21 -10.43 7.12
C GLU A 157 -6.11 -10.74 8.14
N LEU A 158 -5.19 -9.79 8.38
CA LEU A 158 -4.07 -9.96 9.32
C LEU A 158 -4.56 -10.21 10.76
N GLU A 159 -5.59 -9.47 11.17
CA GLU A 159 -6.16 -9.52 12.52
C GLU A 159 -7.27 -10.59 12.63
N ARG A 160 -7.52 -11.33 11.55
CA ARG A 160 -8.53 -12.41 11.47
C ARG A 160 -9.92 -11.96 11.92
N CYS A 161 -10.28 -10.74 11.55
CA CYS A 161 -11.55 -10.11 11.89
C CYS A 161 -12.76 -10.80 11.22
N GLY A 162 -12.55 -11.45 10.08
CA GLY A 162 -13.57 -12.24 9.40
C GLY A 162 -14.64 -11.41 8.68
N TYR A 163 -14.42 -10.10 8.49
CA TYR A 163 -15.30 -9.29 7.67
C TYR A 163 -15.18 -9.72 6.19
N THR A 164 -16.31 -9.75 5.50
CA THR A 164 -16.42 -10.25 4.11
C THR A 164 -17.39 -9.37 3.31
N GLY A 165 -17.52 -9.63 2.01
CA GLY A 165 -18.38 -8.88 1.10
C GLY A 165 -17.62 -7.84 0.29
N SER A 166 -18.33 -7.07 -0.54
CA SER A 166 -17.70 -6.11 -1.46
C SER A 166 -16.93 -5.01 -0.73
N ALA A 167 -17.40 -4.56 0.43
CA ALA A 167 -16.60 -3.68 1.28
C ALA A 167 -15.25 -4.34 1.63
N TRP A 168 -15.23 -5.58 2.08
CA TRP A 168 -14.01 -6.25 2.56
C TRP A 168 -13.30 -7.04 1.45
N SER A 169 -13.10 -6.43 0.29
CA SER A 169 -12.32 -6.99 -0.81
C SER A 169 -10.91 -6.40 -0.88
N ALA A 170 -9.95 -7.22 -1.27
CA ALA A 170 -8.58 -6.78 -1.55
C ALA A 170 -8.43 -6.21 -2.99
N ASP A 171 -9.50 -6.23 -3.78
CA ASP A 171 -9.51 -5.74 -5.15
C ASP A 171 -9.69 -4.22 -5.21
N ALA A 172 -8.59 -3.51 -5.48
CA ALA A 172 -8.56 -2.07 -5.68
C ALA A 172 -9.47 -1.60 -6.83
N ASN A 173 -9.58 -2.35 -7.92
CA ASN A 173 -10.41 -1.96 -9.07
C ASN A 173 -11.89 -1.97 -8.69
N MET A 174 -12.30 -2.92 -7.86
CA MET A 174 -13.67 -2.98 -7.37
C MET A 174 -14.01 -1.78 -6.46
N HIS A 175 -13.09 -1.37 -5.58
CA HIS A 175 -13.26 -0.15 -4.78
C HIS A 175 -13.29 1.11 -5.63
N ARG A 176 -12.44 1.18 -6.65
CA ARG A 176 -12.40 2.31 -7.60
C ARG A 176 -13.68 2.40 -8.41
N ALA A 177 -14.17 1.28 -8.92
CA ALA A 177 -15.42 1.20 -9.67
C ALA A 177 -16.62 1.60 -8.80
N TRP A 178 -16.69 1.10 -7.56
CA TRP A 178 -17.73 1.52 -6.62
C TRP A 178 -17.68 3.02 -6.33
N CYS A 179 -16.47 3.55 -6.12
CA CYS A 179 -16.25 4.96 -5.79
C CYS A 179 -16.66 5.93 -6.89
N ALA A 180 -16.51 5.55 -8.16
CA ALA A 180 -16.81 6.42 -9.31
C ALA A 180 -18.24 7.00 -9.27
N ASP A 181 -19.19 6.28 -8.67
CA ASP A 181 -20.59 6.69 -8.54
C ASP A 181 -20.94 7.28 -7.16
N GLN A 182 -19.96 7.51 -6.28
CA GLN A 182 -20.20 7.98 -4.91
C GLN A 182 -19.90 9.47 -4.73
N VAL A 183 -20.72 10.08 -3.87
CA VAL A 183 -20.45 11.42 -3.34
C VAL A 183 -19.44 11.35 -2.19
N PRO A 184 -18.66 12.43 -1.93
CA PRO A 184 -17.62 12.43 -0.90
C PRO A 184 -18.12 11.97 0.49
N ALA A 185 -19.29 12.45 0.90
CA ALA A 185 -19.88 12.07 2.19
C ALA A 185 -20.11 10.56 2.33
N THR A 186 -20.42 9.85 1.25
CA THR A 186 -20.58 8.39 1.25
C THR A 186 -19.24 7.69 1.42
N LEU A 187 -18.20 8.16 0.75
CA LEU A 187 -16.84 7.61 0.87
C LEU A 187 -16.32 7.77 2.30
N ASP A 188 -16.47 8.96 2.88
CA ASP A 188 -16.08 9.21 4.27
C ASP A 188 -16.87 8.33 5.25
N GLY A 189 -18.17 8.13 4.98
CA GLY A 189 -19.04 7.25 5.75
C GLY A 189 -18.55 5.80 5.73
N GLU A 190 -18.22 5.29 4.55
CA GLU A 190 -17.70 3.94 4.34
C GLU A 190 -16.34 3.76 5.03
N THR A 191 -15.39 4.69 4.82
CA THR A 191 -14.08 4.65 5.48
C THR A 191 -14.20 4.64 7.01
N ARG A 192 -15.12 5.43 7.58
CA ARG A 192 -15.42 5.43 9.02
C ARG A 192 -16.06 4.12 9.48
N ALA A 193 -17.03 3.59 8.74
CA ALA A 193 -17.70 2.33 9.07
C ALA A 193 -16.70 1.17 9.12
N ARG A 194 -15.79 1.10 8.15
CA ARG A 194 -14.70 0.11 8.13
C ARG A 194 -13.73 0.27 9.28
N THR A 195 -13.35 1.51 9.59
CA THR A 195 -12.50 1.81 10.75
C THR A 195 -13.16 1.32 12.04
N ALA A 196 -14.45 1.60 12.23
CA ALA A 196 -15.21 1.16 13.39
C ALA A 196 -15.34 -0.38 13.46
N ALA A 197 -15.55 -1.04 12.33
CA ALA A 197 -15.56 -2.50 12.25
C ALA A 197 -14.20 -3.08 12.68
N LEU A 198 -13.08 -2.63 12.10
CA LEU A 198 -11.75 -3.08 12.51
C LEU A 198 -11.49 -2.83 14.00
N GLN A 199 -11.91 -1.69 14.54
CA GLN A 199 -11.83 -1.42 15.98
C GLN A 199 -12.66 -2.40 16.81
N SER A 200 -13.88 -2.74 16.37
CA SER A 200 -14.73 -3.71 17.05
C SER A 200 -14.13 -5.12 17.03
N CYS A 201 -13.55 -5.54 15.90
CA CYS A 201 -12.88 -6.82 15.76
C CYS A 201 -11.72 -6.98 16.74
N LEU A 202 -10.95 -5.92 16.94
CA LEU A 202 -9.80 -5.92 17.84
C LEU A 202 -10.20 -5.99 19.33
N GLY A 203 -11.50 -6.08 19.61
CA GLY A 203 -12.07 -6.12 20.95
C GLY A 203 -12.24 -4.71 21.52
N SER A 204 -13.47 -4.35 21.85
CA SER A 204 -13.83 -3.08 22.51
C SER A 204 -13.57 -3.07 24.01
N GLU A 205 -12.72 -3.96 24.53
CA GLU A 205 -12.08 -3.80 25.84
C GLU A 205 -10.67 -3.24 25.59
N PRO A 206 -10.18 -2.26 26.37
CA PRO A 206 -8.81 -1.75 26.27
C PRO A 206 -7.82 -2.81 26.78
N ALA A 207 -7.72 -3.95 26.09
CA ALA A 207 -6.71 -4.96 26.29
C ALA A 207 -5.62 -4.74 25.25
N VAL A 208 -4.62 -3.95 25.64
CA VAL A 208 -3.19 -4.10 25.26
C VAL A 208 -2.95 -4.78 23.90
N GLY A 209 -3.16 -4.06 22.79
CA GLY A 209 -2.76 -4.54 21.47
C GLY A 209 -3.05 -3.60 20.31
N GLY A 210 -4.28 -3.08 20.22
CA GLY A 210 -4.66 -2.06 19.25
C GLY A 210 -4.71 -0.67 19.91
N ASN A 211 -3.80 0.24 19.59
CA ASN A 211 -3.82 1.58 20.15
C ASN A 211 -4.89 2.40 19.41
N ALA A 212 -6.14 2.40 19.88
CA ALA A 212 -7.27 3.07 19.21
C ALA A 212 -7.00 4.56 18.91
N ARG A 213 -6.27 5.23 19.81
CA ARG A 213 -5.74 6.60 19.60
C ARG A 213 -4.85 6.65 18.35
N CYS A 214 -3.96 5.68 18.16
CA CYS A 214 -3.11 5.59 16.97
C CYS A 214 -3.88 5.24 15.70
N THR A 215 -4.92 4.42 15.78
CA THR A 215 -5.82 4.16 14.63
C THR A 215 -6.49 5.45 14.18
N ALA A 216 -7.04 6.23 15.13
CA ALA A 216 -7.67 7.51 14.85
C ALA A 216 -6.67 8.54 14.28
N TYR A 217 -5.48 8.64 14.87
CA TYR A 217 -4.40 9.48 14.35
C TYR A 217 -4.04 9.12 12.91
N ALA A 218 -3.85 7.82 12.63
CA ALA A 218 -3.43 7.36 11.32
C ALA A 218 -4.46 7.64 10.24
N ALA A 219 -5.75 7.38 10.52
CA ALA A 219 -6.83 7.71 9.62
C ALA A 219 -6.88 9.22 9.34
N SER A 220 -6.82 10.06 10.38
CA SER A 220 -6.84 11.51 10.20
C SER A 220 -5.60 12.02 9.44
N ALA A 221 -4.44 11.41 9.64
CA ALA A 221 -3.23 11.80 8.95
C ALA A 221 -3.29 11.51 7.44
N VAL A 222 -3.85 10.36 7.06
CA VAL A 222 -4.09 10.02 5.64
C VAL A 222 -5.12 10.95 5.02
N ASP A 223 -6.24 11.20 5.70
CA ASP A 223 -7.28 12.13 5.24
C ASP A 223 -6.73 13.55 5.01
N GLN A 224 -5.93 14.05 5.94
CA GLN A 224 -5.26 15.35 5.81
C GLN A 224 -4.23 15.35 4.66
N ALA A 225 -3.49 14.26 4.47
CA ALA A 225 -2.55 14.10 3.36
C ALA A 225 -3.24 14.06 2.00
N THR A 226 -4.38 13.38 1.88
CA THR A 226 -5.20 13.42 0.67
C THR A 226 -5.76 14.82 0.46
N THR A 227 -6.26 15.46 1.52
CA THR A 227 -6.84 16.81 1.43
C THR A 227 -5.82 17.83 0.91
N GLN A 228 -4.59 17.82 1.41
CA GLN A 228 -3.59 18.77 0.93
C GLN A 228 -3.22 18.53 -0.55
N GLN A 229 -3.25 17.27 -1.01
CA GLN A 229 -3.02 16.91 -2.42
C GLN A 229 -4.16 17.45 -3.30
N THR A 230 -5.42 17.22 -2.92
CA THR A 230 -6.58 17.68 -3.70
C THR A 230 -6.71 19.20 -3.74
N HIS A 231 -6.17 19.90 -2.74
CA HIS A 231 -6.12 21.36 -2.68
C HIS A 231 -4.81 21.97 -3.22
N ASN A 232 -3.92 21.17 -3.82
CA ASN A 232 -2.65 21.62 -4.39
C ASN A 232 -1.78 22.42 -3.40
N CYS A 233 -1.79 22.04 -2.12
CA CYS A 233 -0.99 22.69 -1.08
C CYS A 233 0.51 22.41 -1.20
N ASN A 234 0.89 21.39 -1.97
CA ASN A 234 2.27 20.96 -2.22
C ASN A 234 3.07 20.63 -0.95
N PHE A 235 2.39 20.17 0.12
CA PHE A 235 3.08 19.69 1.30
C PHE A 235 3.65 18.30 1.07
N SER A 236 4.82 18.04 1.66
CA SER A 236 5.60 16.82 1.40
C SER A 236 6.25 16.26 2.67
N GLY A 237 6.85 15.06 2.54
CA GLY A 237 7.53 14.35 3.62
C GLY A 237 6.62 13.42 4.43
N ALA A 238 7.20 12.66 5.36
CA ALA A 238 6.53 11.57 6.08
C ALA A 238 5.24 12.00 6.82
N ARG A 239 5.15 13.27 7.24
CA ARG A 239 3.96 13.83 7.88
C ARG A 239 2.73 13.84 6.95
N TRP A 240 2.95 13.98 5.65
CA TRP A 240 1.93 14.07 4.60
C TRP A 240 1.88 12.81 3.73
N SER A 241 2.35 11.69 4.25
CA SER A 241 2.17 10.38 3.61
C SER A 241 0.69 9.98 3.60
N THR A 242 0.22 9.35 2.54
CA THR A 242 -1.09 8.68 2.48
C THR A 242 -1.04 7.24 3.01
N ASP A 243 0.11 6.78 3.51
CA ASP A 243 0.27 5.47 4.13
C ASP A 243 -0.26 5.44 5.57
N PHE A 244 -1.37 4.74 5.77
CA PHE A 244 -1.98 4.51 7.07
C PHE A 244 -1.04 3.80 8.06
N LEU A 245 -0.36 2.72 7.64
CA LEU A 245 0.50 1.92 8.52
C LEU A 245 1.72 2.71 8.97
N LEU A 246 2.26 3.59 8.12
CA LEU A 246 3.33 4.52 8.50
C LEU A 246 2.89 5.40 9.68
N HIS A 247 1.71 6.03 9.59
CA HIS A 247 1.19 6.88 10.66
C HIS A 247 0.86 6.09 11.92
N TYR A 248 0.23 4.92 11.76
CA TYR A 248 -0.16 4.05 12.87
C TYR A 248 1.07 3.61 13.68
N ARG A 249 2.09 3.07 12.99
CA ARG A 249 3.33 2.60 13.61
C ARG A 249 4.19 3.72 14.17
N TRP A 250 4.18 4.89 13.53
CA TRP A 250 4.79 6.07 14.12
C TRP A 250 4.13 6.40 15.46
N CYS A 251 2.80 6.44 15.52
CA CYS A 251 2.06 6.75 16.73
C CYS A 251 2.28 5.74 17.85
N LEU A 252 2.39 4.43 17.53
CA LEU A 252 2.69 3.40 18.52
C LEU A 252 4.00 3.64 19.29
N LYS A 253 4.95 4.35 18.67
CA LYS A 253 6.24 4.71 19.28
C LYS A 253 6.21 6.04 20.03
N GLN A 254 5.10 6.78 19.96
CA GLN A 254 4.97 8.11 20.52
C GLN A 254 4.19 8.15 21.84
N ARG A 255 4.59 9.08 22.71
CA ARG A 255 3.82 9.52 23.89
C ARG A 255 2.39 9.97 23.51
N ALA A 256 1.50 9.97 24.50
CA ALA A 256 0.07 10.33 24.40
C ALA A 256 -0.20 11.59 23.54
N THR A 257 0.56 12.66 23.76
CA THR A 257 0.31 13.99 23.19
C THR A 257 0.91 14.22 21.81
N GLN A 258 1.97 13.51 21.42
CA GLN A 258 2.68 13.80 20.17
C GLN A 258 1.83 13.61 18.90
N PRO A 259 0.97 12.59 18.78
CA PRO A 259 0.02 12.49 17.66
C PRO A 259 -0.93 13.68 17.55
N GLU A 260 -1.37 14.23 18.69
CA GLU A 260 -2.25 15.40 18.75
C GLU A 260 -1.49 16.65 18.27
N ASP A 261 -0.25 16.84 18.73
CA ASP A 261 0.62 17.94 18.28
C ASP A 261 0.88 17.87 16.75
N HIS A 262 1.13 16.66 16.23
CA HIS A 262 1.33 16.43 14.80
C HIS A 262 0.07 16.71 13.98
N GLN A 263 -1.10 16.29 14.48
CA GLN A 263 -2.37 16.57 13.83
C GLN A 263 -2.69 18.06 13.86
N ALA A 264 -2.47 18.74 14.98
CA ALA A 264 -2.63 20.19 15.10
C ALA A 264 -1.69 20.94 14.16
N ALA A 265 -0.45 20.46 13.98
CA ALA A 265 0.47 21.03 13.00
C ALA A 265 -0.06 20.88 11.56
N ARG A 266 -0.58 19.71 11.17
CA ARG A 266 -1.21 19.53 9.85
C ARG A 266 -2.44 20.40 9.68
N ASN A 267 -3.30 20.53 10.70
CA ASN A 267 -4.45 21.42 10.66
C ASN A 267 -4.06 22.88 10.41
N ARG A 268 -3.00 23.37 11.08
CA ARG A 268 -2.47 24.73 10.83
C ARG A 268 -1.98 24.88 9.39
N GLN A 269 -1.20 23.92 8.91
CA GLN A 269 -0.71 23.94 7.52
C GLN A 269 -1.85 23.91 6.50
N LEU A 270 -2.89 23.09 6.71
CA LEU A 270 -4.10 23.08 5.87
C LEU A 270 -4.83 24.44 5.91
N ALA A 271 -4.97 25.04 7.09
CA ALA A 271 -5.58 26.36 7.23
C ALA A 271 -4.78 27.44 6.50
N ASP A 272 -3.44 27.40 6.58
CA ASP A 272 -2.54 28.31 5.85
C ASP A 272 -2.66 28.12 4.32
N CYS A 273 -3.02 26.91 3.88
CA CYS A 273 -3.35 26.61 2.48
C CYS A 273 -4.78 27.04 2.07
N GLY A 274 -5.56 27.63 2.98
CA GLY A 274 -6.95 28.01 2.72
C GLY A 274 -7.95 26.83 2.80
N VAL A 275 -7.53 25.69 3.35
CA VAL A 275 -8.40 24.55 3.62
C VAL A 275 -8.96 24.65 5.04
N SER A 276 -10.28 24.76 5.15
CA SER A 276 -10.96 24.65 6.46
C SER A 276 -11.02 23.19 6.88
N ALA A 277 -9.95 22.68 7.48
CA ALA A 277 -9.92 21.33 8.02
C ALA A 277 -10.83 21.25 9.27
N THR A 278 -11.87 20.41 9.23
CA THR A 278 -12.60 20.07 10.45
C THR A 278 -11.75 19.07 11.23
N PRO A 279 -11.25 19.40 12.43
CA PRO A 279 -10.41 18.48 13.17
C PRO A 279 -11.20 17.20 13.49
N ILE A 280 -10.71 16.04 13.05
CA ILE A 280 -11.23 14.75 13.53
C ILE A 280 -10.71 14.59 14.96
N PRO A 281 -11.57 14.60 15.99
CA PRO A 281 -11.09 14.49 17.36
C PRO A 281 -10.42 13.13 17.56
N ILE A 282 -9.17 13.12 18.02
CA ILE A 282 -8.59 11.89 18.57
C ILE A 282 -9.29 11.63 19.90
N PRO A 283 -9.85 10.43 20.13
CA PRO A 283 -10.44 10.11 21.42
C PRO A 283 -9.37 10.23 22.51
N ILE A 284 -9.60 11.15 23.46
CA ILE A 284 -8.73 11.34 24.61
C ILE A 284 -8.97 10.16 25.55
N ILE A 285 -8.07 9.19 25.52
CA ILE A 285 -8.08 8.10 26.51
C ILE A 285 -7.51 8.70 27.78
N SER A 286 -8.38 9.00 28.75
CA SER A 286 -7.96 9.42 30.09
C SER A 286 -7.12 8.30 30.71
N PRO A 287 -6.02 8.64 31.42
CA PRO A 287 -5.08 7.67 31.97
C PRO A 287 -5.73 6.71 32.98
#